data_AF-A0A5B7IVG7-F1
#
_entry.id   AF-A0A5B7IVG7-F1
#
_cell.length_a   1.000
_cell.length_b   1.000
_cell.length_c   1.000
_cell.angle_alpha   90.00
_cell.angle_beta   90.00
_cell.angle_gamma   90.00
#
_symmetry.space_group_name_H-M   'P 1'
#
loop_
_entity.id
_entity.type
_entity.pdbx_description
1 polymer ?
#
loop_
_entity_poly.entity_id
_entity_poly.type
_entity_poly.pdbx_seq_one_letter_code
_entity_poly.pdbx_strand_id
1 'polypeptide(L)'
;MKTGNKPLARELVEKAFQEVKRIQLQRRNEAQTEEEKAAILCDPLQIFHQAIENGRPVLQLVPVKRGGVKYQVPVPITEHRSYFVSMRWLKEAGREKERTTHFPEKLARELLAAARNEVSCCRRRRRRRSRSRSRRRRSRRR
;
A
#
# COMPACT_ATOMS: atom_id res chain seq x y z
N MET A 1 12.43 1.40 -10.40
CA MET A 1 13.40 1.07 -11.44
C MET A 1 14.48 0.16 -10.86
N LYS A 2 14.79 -0.98 -11.50
CA LYS A 2 16.03 -1.73 -11.24
C LYS A 2 17.02 -1.31 -12.35
N THR A 3 18.31 -1.20 -12.01
CA THR A 3 19.42 -1.05 -12.97
C THR A 3 19.28 0.07 -14.02
N GLY A 4 18.56 1.16 -13.71
CA GLY A 4 18.41 2.28 -14.66
C GLY A 4 17.39 2.08 -15.79
N ASN A 5 16.73 0.91 -15.88
CA ASN A 5 15.79 0.65 -16.97
C ASN A 5 14.41 1.31 -16.73
N LYS A 6 14.31 2.58 -17.11
CA LYS A 6 13.08 3.40 -17.06
C LYS A 6 11.97 2.92 -18.02
N PRO A 7 12.23 2.54 -19.28
CA PRO A 7 11.14 2.18 -20.21
C PRO A 7 10.40 0.92 -19.75
N LEU A 8 11.12 -0.11 -19.32
CA LEU A 8 10.49 -1.33 -18.81
C LEU A 8 9.67 -1.07 -17.53
N ALA A 9 10.16 -0.19 -16.64
CA ALA A 9 9.40 0.18 -15.44
C ALA A 9 8.10 0.92 -15.78
N ARG A 10 8.12 1.78 -16.80
CA ARG A 10 6.94 2.49 -17.30
C ARG A 10 5.93 1.51 -17.90
N GLU A 11 6.40 0.63 -18.78
CA GLU A 11 5.58 -0.39 -19.44
C GLU A 11 4.86 -1.30 -18.43
N LEU A 12 5.56 -1.74 -17.38
CA LEU A 12 4.97 -2.58 -16.33
C LEU A 12 3.85 -1.86 -15.55
N VAL A 13 4.00 -0.55 -15.31
CA VAL A 13 2.98 0.25 -14.62
C VAL A 13 1.78 0.49 -15.53
N GLU A 14 2.03 0.82 -16.80
CA GLU A 14 0.98 1.01 -17.81
C GLU A 14 0.15 -0.27 -17.97
N LYS A 15 0.78 -1.43 -18.11
CA LYS A 15 0.10 -2.73 -18.15
C LYS A 15 -0.71 -2.99 -16.88
N ALA A 16 -0.19 -2.64 -15.70
CA ALA A 16 -0.93 -2.83 -14.46
C ALA A 16 -2.19 -1.95 -14.40
N PHE A 17 -2.13 -0.71 -14.88
CA PHE A 17 -3.30 0.16 -14.94
C PHE A 17 -4.33 -0.29 -15.98
N GLN A 18 -3.88 -0.84 -17.12
CA GLN A 18 -4.76 -1.48 -18.09
C GLN A 18 -5.51 -2.66 -17.45
N GLU A 19 -4.82 -3.51 -16.68
CA GLU A 19 -5.44 -4.62 -15.96
C GLU A 19 -6.44 -4.14 -14.89
N VAL A 20 -6.11 -3.10 -14.12
CA VAL A 20 -7.06 -2.50 -13.16
C VAL A 20 -8.33 -2.04 -13.87
N LYS A 21 -8.19 -1.34 -15.00
CA LYS A 21 -9.31 -0.83 -15.79
C LYS A 21 -10.14 -1.99 -16.35
N ARG A 22 -9.51 -3.05 -16.86
CA ARG A 22 -10.19 -4.25 -17.35
C ARG A 22 -11.05 -4.90 -16.27
N ILE A 23 -10.47 -5.14 -15.09
CA ILE A 23 -11.17 -5.74 -13.95
C ILE A 23 -12.37 -4.89 -13.51
N GLN A 24 -12.19 -3.56 -13.40
CA GLN A 24 -13.26 -2.67 -12.94
C GLN A 24 -14.38 -2.52 -13.98
N LEU A 25 -14.05 -2.49 -15.28
CA LEU A 25 -15.06 -2.45 -16.34
C LEU A 25 -15.88 -3.74 -16.39
N GLN A 26 -15.24 -4.90 -16.23
CA GLN A 26 -15.95 -6.18 -16.12
C GLN A 26 -16.94 -6.14 -14.95
N ARG A 27 -16.49 -5.72 -13.77
CA ARG A 27 -17.35 -5.57 -12.58
C ARG A 27 -18.50 -4.60 -12.78
N ARG A 28 -18.25 -3.47 -13.44
CA ARG A 28 -19.28 -2.48 -13.74
C ARG A 28 -20.33 -3.02 -14.72
N ASN A 29 -19.90 -3.81 -15.69
CA ASN A 29 -20.81 -4.41 -16.67
C ASN A 29 -21.66 -5.52 -16.06
N GLU A 30 -21.11 -6.29 -15.12
CA GLU A 30 -21.80 -7.36 -14.39
C GLU A 30 -22.79 -6.85 -13.34
N ALA A 31 -22.60 -5.62 -12.82
CA ALA A 31 -23.49 -5.02 -11.84
C ALA A 31 -24.92 -4.86 -12.38
N GLN A 32 -25.91 -5.29 -11.60
CA GLN A 32 -27.31 -5.32 -12.02
C GLN A 32 -28.03 -3.99 -11.71
N THR A 33 -27.70 -3.35 -10.59
CA THR A 33 -28.30 -2.08 -10.15
C THR A 33 -27.51 -0.88 -10.67
N GLU A 34 -28.21 0.23 -10.94
CA GLU A 34 -27.55 1.47 -11.38
C GLU A 34 -26.70 2.10 -10.27
N GLU A 35 -27.09 1.91 -9.01
CA GLU A 35 -26.35 2.38 -7.84
C GLU A 35 -24.97 1.74 -7.72
N GLU A 36 -24.87 0.42 -7.95
CA GLU A 36 -23.60 -0.30 -7.94
C GLU A 36 -22.69 0.13 -9.09
N LYS A 37 -23.26 0.41 -10.27
CA LYS A 37 -22.51 0.91 -11.42
C LYS A 37 -21.88 2.27 -11.15
N ALA A 38 -22.61 3.16 -10.47
CA ALA A 38 -22.12 4.48 -10.09
C ALA A 38 -21.03 4.43 -9.01
N ALA A 39 -21.11 3.47 -8.08
CA ALA A 39 -20.12 3.30 -7.02
C ALA A 39 -18.75 2.79 -7.52
N ILE A 40 -18.71 2.11 -8.67
CA ILE A 40 -17.47 1.51 -9.19
C ILE A 40 -16.61 2.58 -9.89
N LEU A 41 -15.55 2.99 -9.19
CA LEU A 41 -14.49 3.82 -9.75
C LEU A 41 -13.74 3.05 -10.84
N CYS A 42 -13.79 3.58 -12.07
CA CYS A 42 -13.10 2.99 -13.24
C CYS A 42 -11.74 3.64 -13.52
N ASP A 43 -11.44 4.79 -12.92
CA ASP A 43 -10.16 5.47 -13.12
C ASP A 43 -9.05 4.79 -12.30
N PRO A 44 -8.03 4.17 -12.95
CA PRO A 44 -6.94 3.52 -12.24
C PRO A 44 -6.09 4.51 -11.43
N LEU A 45 -6.03 5.79 -11.81
CA LEU A 45 -5.27 6.80 -11.07
C LEU A 45 -5.92 7.08 -9.72
N GLN A 46 -7.23 7.27 -9.68
CA GLN A 46 -7.98 7.48 -8.44
C GLN A 46 -7.82 6.28 -7.49
N ILE A 47 -7.95 5.05 -8.02
CA ILE A 47 -7.73 3.83 -7.24
C ILE A 47 -6.31 3.79 -6.67
N PHE A 48 -5.31 4.19 -7.46
CA PHE A 48 -3.92 4.24 -7.01
C PHE A 48 -3.70 5.25 -5.89
N HIS A 49 -4.26 6.46 -6.00
CA HIS A 49 -4.21 7.47 -4.94
C HIS A 49 -4.86 6.96 -3.65
N GLN A 50 -6.08 6.39 -3.75
CA GLN A 50 -6.79 5.81 -2.62
C GLN A 50 -6.00 4.68 -1.95
N ALA A 51 -5.42 3.79 -2.75
CA ALA A 51 -4.60 2.69 -2.25
C ALA A 51 -3.36 3.19 -1.47
N ILE A 52 -2.72 4.26 -1.95
CA ILE A 52 -1.57 4.88 -1.27
C ILE A 52 -1.99 5.51 0.05
N GLU A 53 -3.10 6.23 0.08
CA GLU A 53 -3.61 6.88 1.30
C GLU A 53 -3.98 5.84 2.38
N ASN A 54 -4.62 4.76 1.98
CA ASN A 54 -4.92 3.62 2.85
C ASN A 54 -3.62 2.98 3.39
N GLY A 55 -2.60 2.84 2.55
CA GLY A 55 -1.29 2.32 2.92
C GLY A 55 -0.42 3.25 3.79
N ARG A 56 -0.74 4.55 3.86
CA ARG A 56 0.06 5.62 4.48
C ARG A 56 0.27 5.43 5.99
N PRO A 57 1.50 5.24 6.50
CA PRO A 57 1.76 5.18 7.94
C PRO A 57 1.94 6.58 8.55
N VAL A 58 1.23 6.86 9.66
CA VAL A 58 1.36 8.14 10.38
C VAL A 58 2.54 8.16 11.36
N LEU A 59 2.93 6.99 11.88
CA LEU A 59 3.97 6.85 12.91
C LEU A 59 5.03 5.83 12.47
N GLN A 60 6.31 6.16 12.68
CA GLN A 60 7.43 5.23 12.53
C GLN A 60 8.02 4.91 13.90
N LEU A 61 8.59 3.71 14.01
CA LEU A 61 9.38 3.31 15.17
C LEU A 61 10.86 3.57 14.86
N VAL A 62 11.49 4.41 15.67
CA VAL A 62 12.92 4.74 15.58
C VAL A 62 13.64 4.09 16.75
N PRO A 63 14.76 3.37 16.53
CA PRO A 63 15.56 2.83 17.61
C PRO A 63 16.31 3.96 18.34
N VAL A 64 16.17 4.03 19.66
CA VAL A 64 16.87 4.97 20.56
C VAL A 64 17.61 4.14 21.61
N LYS A 65 18.90 4.42 21.82
CA LYS A 65 19.72 3.74 22.83
C LYS A 65 19.58 4.48 24.16
N ARG A 66 19.25 3.76 25.24
CA ARG A 66 19.29 4.28 26.62
C ARG A 66 19.74 3.15 27.56
N GLY A 67 20.70 3.43 28.44
CA GLY A 67 21.18 2.47 29.43
C GLY A 67 21.67 1.14 28.82
N GLY A 68 22.39 1.19 27.70
CA GLY A 68 22.91 0.00 27.01
C GLY A 68 21.91 -0.74 26.12
N VAL A 69 20.59 -0.56 26.30
CA VAL A 69 19.54 -1.26 25.52
C VAL A 69 18.95 -0.35 24.43
N LYS A 70 18.59 -0.94 23.29
CA LYS A 70 17.91 -0.25 22.17
C LYS A 70 16.39 -0.35 22.33
N TYR A 71 15.72 0.76 22.63
CA TYR A 71 14.26 0.86 22.64
C TYR A 71 13.75 1.37 21.29
N GLN A 72 12.53 1.01 20.89
CA GLN A 72 11.89 1.66 19.74
C GLN A 72 10.90 2.69 20.26
N VAL A 73 11.08 3.94 19.84
CA VAL A 73 10.24 5.07 20.20
C VAL A 73 9.40 5.46 18.99
N PRO A 74 8.08 5.67 19.15
CA PRO A 74 7.22 6.12 18.07
C PRO A 74 7.42 7.62 17.80
N VAL A 75 7.72 7.96 16.55
CA VAL A 75 7.95 9.34 16.07
C VAL A 75 7.00 9.61 14.89
N PRO A 76 6.40 10.82 14.78
CA PRO A 76 5.62 11.20 13.60
C PRO A 76 6.50 11.19 12.33
N ILE A 77 5.92 10.78 11.21
CA ILE A 77 6.60 10.73 9.92
C ILE A 77 6.20 11.98 9.12
N THR A 78 7.16 12.56 8.39
CA THR A 78 6.86 13.56 7.36
C THR A 78 6.05 12.97 6.21
N GLU A 79 5.29 13.81 5.51
CA GLU A 79 4.37 13.36 4.47
C GLU A 79 5.09 12.66 3.32
N HIS A 80 6.15 13.27 2.78
CA HIS A 80 6.97 12.68 1.71
C HIS A 80 7.47 11.27 2.06
N ARG A 81 7.94 11.08 3.30
CA ARG A 81 8.42 9.77 3.76
C ARG A 81 7.28 8.79 3.97
N SER A 82 6.10 9.27 4.36
CA SER A 82 4.91 8.44 4.49
C SER A 82 4.45 7.89 3.14
N TYR A 83 4.39 8.75 2.11
CA TYR A 83 4.13 8.35 0.73
C TYR A 83 5.16 7.33 0.23
N PHE A 84 6.45 7.60 0.45
CA PHE A 84 7.53 6.68 0.07
C PHE A 84 7.38 5.30 0.73
N VAL A 85 7.06 5.23 2.02
CA VAL A 85 6.88 3.96 2.73
C VAL A 85 5.66 3.21 2.20
N SER A 86 4.56 3.91 1.90
CA SER A 86 3.36 3.30 1.31
C SER A 86 3.67 2.67 -0.06
N MET A 87 4.28 3.44 -0.96
CA MET A 87 4.71 2.95 -2.30
C MET A 87 5.70 1.79 -2.19
N ARG A 88 6.63 1.85 -1.23
CA ARG A 88 7.60 0.77 -0.99
C ARG A 88 6.90 -0.53 -0.59
N TRP A 89 5.93 -0.48 0.32
CA TRP A 89 5.18 -1.66 0.74
C TRP A 89 4.33 -2.24 -0.38
N LEU A 90 3.73 -1.40 -1.20
CA LEU A 90 2.96 -1.85 -2.35
C LEU A 90 3.86 -2.58 -3.37
N LYS A 91 5.03 -2.00 -3.68
CA LYS A 91 6.04 -2.62 -4.53
C LYS A 91 6.55 -3.95 -3.97
N GLU A 92 6.79 -4.04 -2.66
CA GLU A 92 7.20 -5.28 -2.00
C GLU A 92 6.10 -6.34 -2.08
N ALA A 93 4.84 -5.97 -1.82
CA ALA A 93 3.70 -6.87 -1.90
C ALA A 93 3.51 -7.47 -3.31
N GLY A 94 3.68 -6.65 -4.36
CA GLY A 94 3.64 -7.12 -5.75
C GLY A 94 4.80 -8.03 -6.15
N ARG A 95 5.90 -8.06 -5.39
CA ARG A 95 7.06 -8.96 -5.62
C ARG A 95 7.01 -10.25 -4.82
N GLU A 96 6.34 -10.26 -3.68
CA GLU A 96 6.46 -11.32 -2.66
C GLU A 96 5.49 -12.50 -2.89
N LYS A 97 4.51 -12.37 -3.80
CA LYS A 97 3.52 -13.43 -4.11
C LYS A 97 3.88 -14.22 -5.37
N GLU A 98 3.93 -15.55 -5.22
CA GLU A 98 3.97 -16.68 -6.19
C GLU A 98 4.69 -16.48 -7.53
N ARG A 99 5.65 -17.33 -7.89
CA ARG A 99 6.43 -17.20 -9.14
C ARG A 99 5.61 -17.24 -10.45
N THR A 100 4.39 -17.78 -10.41
CA THR A 100 3.64 -18.15 -11.63
C THR A 100 2.92 -16.99 -12.32
N THR A 101 2.50 -15.95 -11.60
CA THR A 101 1.75 -14.82 -12.20
C THR A 101 2.67 -13.67 -12.62
N HIS A 102 2.31 -12.98 -13.70
CA HIS A 102 3.05 -11.79 -14.15
C HIS A 102 2.92 -10.62 -13.16
N PHE A 103 3.96 -9.79 -13.07
CA PHE A 103 4.01 -8.66 -12.13
C PHE A 103 2.86 -7.63 -12.32
N PRO A 104 2.45 -7.24 -13.55
CA PRO A 104 1.38 -6.26 -13.74
C PRO A 104 0.03 -6.70 -13.16
N GLU A 105 -0.36 -7.95 -13.40
CA GLU A 105 -1.62 -8.52 -12.89
C GLU A 105 -1.64 -8.57 -11.35
N LYS A 106 -0.51 -8.93 -10.74
CA LYS A 106 -0.38 -8.92 -9.27
C LYS A 106 -0.51 -7.51 -8.73
N LEU A 107 0.18 -6.55 -9.35
CA LEU A 107 0.13 -5.16 -8.92
C LEU A 107 -1.29 -4.61 -9.02
N ALA A 108 -2.03 -4.94 -10.08
CA ALA A 108 -3.43 -4.58 -10.25
C ALA A 108 -4.32 -5.13 -9.12
N ARG A 109 -4.20 -6.43 -8.82
CA ARG A 109 -4.95 -7.07 -7.72
C ARG A 109 -4.63 -6.45 -6.36
N GLU A 110 -3.35 -6.20 -6.09
CA GLU A 110 -2.90 -5.59 -4.83
C GLU A 110 -3.40 -4.14 -4.70
N LEU A 111 -3.45 -3.37 -5.80
CA LEU A 111 -4.01 -2.01 -5.80
C LEU A 111 -5.51 -2.00 -5.45
N LEU A 112 -6.29 -2.85 -6.12
CA LEU A 112 -7.73 -2.96 -5.88
C LEU A 112 -8.03 -3.38 -4.43
N ALA A 113 -7.28 -4.35 -3.91
CA ALA A 113 -7.48 -4.82 -2.56
C ALA A 113 -6.90 -3.86 -1.49
N ALA A 114 -5.88 -3.06 -1.82
CA ALA A 114 -5.40 -1.97 -0.97
C ALA A 114 -6.40 -0.81 -0.90
N ALA A 115 -7.09 -0.48 -2.00
CA ALA A 115 -8.20 0.47 -1.99
C ALA A 115 -9.33 0.03 -1.05
N ARG A 116 -9.52 -1.28 -0.86
CA ARG A 116 -10.48 -1.89 0.08
C ARG A 116 -9.94 -2.12 1.51
N ASN A 117 -8.68 -1.77 1.80
CA ASN A 117 -8.02 -1.96 3.09
C ASN A 117 -7.74 -3.42 3.53
N GLU A 118 -7.76 -4.40 2.63
CA GLU A 118 -7.74 -5.85 2.98
C GLU A 118 -6.34 -6.48 3.02
N VAL A 119 -5.35 -5.79 2.47
CA VAL A 119 -4.08 -6.38 2.01
C VAL A 119 -2.94 -6.31 3.03
N SER A 120 -1.87 -7.09 2.77
CA SER A 120 -0.57 -7.09 3.46
C SER A 120 -0.01 -5.68 3.76
N CYS A 121 -0.13 -4.70 2.86
CA CYS A 121 0.35 -3.34 3.10
C CYS A 121 -0.45 -2.64 4.23
N CYS A 122 -1.79 -2.78 4.21
CA CYS A 122 -2.68 -2.26 5.23
C CYS A 122 -2.50 -3.01 6.55
N ARG A 123 -2.26 -4.32 6.51
CA ARG A 123 -1.87 -5.12 7.68
C ARG A 123 -0.55 -4.64 8.28
N ARG A 124 0.47 -4.34 7.44
CA ARG A 124 1.75 -3.77 7.88
C ARG A 124 1.57 -2.39 8.54
N ARG A 125 0.73 -1.50 7.97
CA ARG A 125 0.34 -0.22 8.58
C ARG A 125 -0.32 -0.43 9.95
N ARG A 126 -1.34 -1.29 10.03
CA ARG A 126 -2.07 -1.62 11.28
C ARG A 126 -1.13 -2.18 12.35
N ARG A 127 -0.25 -3.12 11.98
CA ARG A 127 0.78 -3.69 12.86
C ARG A 127 1.73 -2.62 13.40
N ARG A 128 2.18 -1.68 12.56
CA ARG A 128 3.01 -0.55 13.00
C ARG A 128 2.26 0.36 13.97
N ARG A 129 1.00 0.70 13.68
CA ARG A 129 0.16 1.53 14.57
C ARG A 129 -0.09 0.86 15.92
N SER A 130 -0.35 -0.44 15.94
CA SER A 130 -0.52 -1.21 17.19
C SER A 130 0.77 -1.17 18.02
N ARG A 131 1.92 -1.48 17.41
CA ARG A 131 3.23 -1.43 18.08
C ARG A 131 3.59 -0.04 18.62
N SER A 132 3.29 1.02 17.85
CA SER A 132 3.54 2.39 18.29
C SER A 132 2.70 2.78 19.49
N ARG A 133 1.40 2.42 19.50
CA ARG A 133 0.50 2.64 20.64
C ARG A 133 0.99 1.95 21.90
N SER A 134 1.39 0.67 21.81
CA SER A 134 1.90 -0.07 22.97
C SER A 134 3.20 0.53 23.53
N ARG A 135 4.11 0.95 22.64
CA ARG A 135 5.38 1.57 23.06
C ARG A 135 5.18 2.98 23.64
N ARG A 136 4.25 3.78 23.11
CA ARG A 136 3.87 5.10 23.67
C ARG A 136 3.27 5.00 25.07
N ARG A 137 2.52 3.94 25.38
CA ARG A 137 2.01 3.68 26.74
C ARG A 137 3.13 3.34 27.71
N ARG A 138 4.11 2.53 27.29
CA ARG A 138 5.27 2.14 28.11
C ARG A 138 6.18 3.33 28.44
N SER A 139 6.36 4.27 27.51
CA SER A 139 7.20 5.46 27.74
C SER A 139 6.55 6.52 28.62
N ARG A 140 5.24 6.44 28.90
CA ARG A 140 4.53 7.34 29.82
C ARG A 140 4.43 6.79 31.24
N ARG A 141 4.72 5.49 31.43
CA ARG A 141 4.67 4.79 32.73
C ARG A 141 6.04 4.68 33.40
N ARG A 142 7.09 5.19 32.76
CA ARG A 142 8.46 5.32 33.27
C ARG A 142 8.84 6.78 33.19
#